data_AF-A0A2N7CJM5-F1
#
_entry.id   AF-A0A2N7CJM5-F1
#
_cell.length_a   1.000
_cell.length_b   1.000
_cell.length_c   1.000
_cell.angle_alpha   90.00
_cell.angle_beta   90.00
_cell.angle_gamma   90.00
#
_symmetry.space_group_name_H-M   'P 1'
#
loop_
_entity.id
_entity.type
_entity.pdbx_description
1 polymer ?
#
loop_
_entity_poly.entity_id
_entity_poly.type
_entity_poly.pdbx_seq_one_letter_code
_entity_poly.pdbx_strand_id
1 'polypeptide(L)'
;MKTYPKDKPSSNRGFTMIELVIVIVILGIISVTAASKFLNLQSDARISALQGLRGGMQSAADMVYPIAIQQGLEKLSAAKITIEGDNIELAYGYPAADSANAWSLLIESTFADSIFNANDPAEWYFHNTSKEIPWIRFMTKSKKKSSEDCFLLYNEATSSSAPSFELTTNGC
;
A
#
# COMPACT_ATOMS: atom_id res chain seq x y z
N MET A 1 -55.85 49.92 -30.39
CA MET A 1 -54.65 49.64 -31.20
C MET A 1 -53.77 48.67 -30.40
N LYS A 2 -53.75 47.37 -30.74
CA LYS A 2 -52.98 46.35 -30.02
C LYS A 2 -51.64 46.16 -30.74
N THR A 3 -50.53 46.41 -30.05
CA THR A 3 -49.18 46.13 -30.53
C THR A 3 -48.85 44.65 -30.28
N TYR A 4 -48.57 43.90 -31.35
CA TYR A 4 -48.15 42.50 -31.26
C TYR A 4 -46.64 42.41 -30.99
N PRO A 5 -46.17 41.64 -30.00
CA PRO A 5 -44.74 41.46 -29.78
C PRO A 5 -44.15 40.63 -30.93
N LYS A 6 -43.02 41.07 -31.49
CA LYS A 6 -42.22 40.29 -32.43
C LYS A 6 -41.29 39.38 -31.63
N ASP A 7 -41.57 38.08 -31.61
CA ASP A 7 -40.67 37.08 -31.07
C ASP A 7 -39.42 36.99 -31.97
N LYS A 8 -38.23 37.21 -31.39
CA LYS A 8 -36.96 37.03 -32.10
C LYS A 8 -36.68 35.52 -32.24
N PRO A 9 -36.42 35.00 -33.46
CA PRO A 9 -36.05 33.60 -33.60
C PRO A 9 -34.68 33.35 -32.96
N SER A 10 -34.63 32.47 -31.96
CA SER A 10 -33.38 31.97 -31.39
C SER A 10 -32.74 30.99 -32.38
N SER A 11 -31.63 31.40 -33.00
CA SER A 11 -30.79 30.55 -33.84
C SER A 11 -30.08 29.49 -32.99
N ASN A 12 -30.74 28.36 -32.75
CA ASN A 12 -30.05 27.16 -32.28
C ASN A 12 -29.23 26.59 -33.46
N ARG A 13 -27.95 26.95 -33.52
CA ARG A 13 -26.98 26.27 -34.40
C ARG A 13 -26.80 24.86 -33.85
N GLY A 14 -27.45 23.87 -34.47
CA GLY A 14 -27.23 22.47 -34.15
C GLY A 14 -25.79 22.08 -34.48
N PHE A 15 -25.19 21.23 -33.65
CA PHE A 15 -23.93 20.56 -33.96
C PHE A 15 -24.10 19.70 -35.23
N THR A 16 -23.12 19.70 -36.13
CA THR A 16 -23.16 18.81 -37.28
C THR A 16 -22.93 17.36 -36.83
N MET A 17 -23.54 16.39 -37.52
CA MET A 17 -23.32 14.97 -37.20
C MET A 17 -21.84 14.58 -37.33
N ILE A 18 -21.11 15.20 -38.27
CA ILE A 18 -19.68 14.93 -38.45
C ILE A 18 -18.82 15.49 -37.31
N GLU A 19 -19.16 16.67 -36.75
CA GLU A 19 -18.45 17.21 -35.59
C GLU A 19 -18.58 16.28 -34.37
N LEU A 20 -19.77 15.74 -34.12
CA LEU A 20 -19.97 14.79 -33.03
C LEU A 20 -19.17 13.49 -33.24
N VAL A 21 -19.16 12.97 -34.48
CA VAL A 21 -18.42 11.75 -34.83
C VAL A 21 -16.91 11.94 -34.68
N ILE A 22 -16.36 13.07 -35.14
CA ILE A 22 -14.92 13.36 -35.02
C ILE A 22 -14.52 13.46 -33.55
N VAL A 23 -15.33 14.09 -32.71
CA VAL A 23 -15.04 14.23 -31.27
C VAL A 23 -14.95 12.87 -30.58
N ILE A 24 -15.91 11.96 -30.81
CA ILE A 24 -15.86 10.63 -30.18
C ILE A 24 -14.70 9.78 -30.69
N VAL A 25 -14.30 9.94 -31.96
CA VAL A 25 -13.13 9.25 -32.52
C VAL A 25 -11.84 9.75 -31.86
N ILE A 26 -11.69 11.07 -31.73
CA ILE A 26 -10.52 11.66 -31.06
C ILE A 26 -10.46 11.25 -29.59
N LEU A 27 -11.59 11.34 -28.87
CA LEU A 27 -11.68 10.90 -27.47
C LEU A 27 -11.39 9.41 -27.33
N GLY A 28 -11.81 8.57 -28.29
CA GLY A 28 -11.48 7.15 -28.31
C GLY A 28 -9.99 6.89 -28.36
N ILE A 29 -9.26 7.57 -29.25
CA ILE A 29 -7.80 7.42 -29.41
C ILE A 29 -7.05 7.90 -28.16
N ILE A 30 -7.43 9.07 -27.63
CA ILE A 30 -6.82 9.62 -26.41
C ILE A 30 -7.10 8.71 -25.21
N SER A 31 -8.31 8.15 -25.10
CA SER A 31 -8.67 7.27 -23.99
C SER A 31 -7.82 5.99 -23.94
N VAL A 32 -7.53 5.37 -25.09
CA VAL A 32 -6.73 4.13 -25.12
C VAL A 32 -5.29 4.38 -24.68
N THR A 33 -4.69 5.48 -25.15
CA THR A 33 -3.31 5.84 -24.78
C THR A 33 -3.19 6.33 -23.34
N ALA A 34 -4.19 7.06 -22.84
CA ALA A 34 -4.25 7.46 -21.44
C ALA A 34 -4.44 6.25 -20.51
N ALA A 35 -5.28 5.29 -20.88
CA ALA A 35 -5.52 4.09 -20.07
C ALA A 35 -4.24 3.25 -19.88
N SER A 36 -3.46 3.01 -20.93
CA SER A 36 -2.21 2.24 -20.82
C SER A 36 -1.17 2.94 -19.95
N LYS A 37 -1.01 4.26 -20.09
CA LYS A 37 -0.14 5.08 -19.22
C LYS A 37 -0.61 5.04 -17.77
N PHE A 38 -1.92 5.17 -17.53
CA PHE A 38 -2.51 5.15 -16.19
C PHE A 38 -2.30 3.81 -15.48
N LEU A 39 -2.32 2.68 -16.20
CA LEU A 39 -1.99 1.37 -15.62
C LEU A 39 -0.53 1.29 -15.16
N ASN A 40 0.42 1.74 -15.97
CA ASN A 40 1.84 1.76 -15.59
C ASN A 40 2.10 2.67 -14.38
N LEU A 41 1.50 3.86 -14.36
CA LEU A 41 1.62 4.79 -13.23
C LEU A 41 1.08 4.20 -11.91
N GLN A 42 0.02 3.39 -11.97
CA GLN A 42 -0.47 2.68 -10.79
C GLN A 42 0.52 1.62 -10.30
N SER A 43 1.14 0.86 -11.21
CA SER A 43 2.18 -0.12 -10.87
C SER A 43 3.37 0.56 -10.19
N ASP A 44 3.90 1.63 -10.80
CA ASP A 44 5.00 2.42 -10.26
C ASP A 44 4.66 3.01 -8.87
N ALA A 45 3.45 3.56 -8.72
CA ALA A 45 2.99 4.13 -7.45
C ALA A 45 2.93 3.08 -6.33
N ARG A 46 2.49 1.85 -6.63
CA ARG A 46 2.47 0.74 -5.66
C ARG A 46 3.87 0.35 -5.23
N ILE A 47 4.78 0.23 -6.20
CA ILE A 47 6.18 -0.11 -5.94
C ILE A 47 6.82 0.97 -5.07
N SER A 48 6.62 2.25 -5.39
CA SER A 48 7.13 3.36 -4.58
C SER A 48 6.54 3.39 -3.16
N ALA A 49 5.24 3.11 -3.00
CA ALA A 49 4.63 3.01 -1.68
C ALA A 49 5.27 1.88 -0.84
N LEU A 50 5.46 0.70 -1.42
CA LEU A 50 6.13 -0.41 -0.74
C LEU A 50 7.60 -0.12 -0.42
N GLN A 51 8.31 0.60 -1.29
CA GLN A 51 9.66 1.09 -1.00
C GLN A 51 9.68 2.07 0.17
N GLY A 52 8.70 2.98 0.24
CA GLY A 52 8.54 3.89 1.37
C GLY A 52 8.30 3.14 2.68
N LEU A 53 7.39 2.16 2.67
CA LEU A 53 7.13 1.30 3.82
C LEU A 53 8.39 0.54 4.25
N ARG A 54 9.12 -0.06 3.30
CA ARG A 54 10.39 -0.74 3.56
C ARG A 54 11.39 0.18 4.25
N GLY A 55 11.55 1.41 3.77
CA GLY A 55 12.44 2.40 4.38
C GLY A 55 12.07 2.72 5.83
N GLY A 56 10.78 2.96 6.09
CA GLY A 56 10.27 3.21 7.45
C GLY A 56 10.49 2.01 8.38
N MET A 57 10.18 0.80 7.93
CA MET A 57 10.36 -0.41 8.72
C MET A 57 11.83 -0.72 9.01
N GLN A 58 12.72 -0.56 8.02
CA GLN A 58 14.16 -0.71 8.22
C GLN A 58 14.67 0.30 9.26
N SER A 59 14.27 1.57 9.13
CA SER A 59 14.65 2.61 10.09
C SER A 59 14.18 2.27 11.51
N ALA A 60 12.95 1.79 11.67
CA ALA A 60 12.43 1.37 12.98
C ALA A 60 13.22 0.19 13.56
N ALA A 61 13.53 -0.82 12.75
CA ALA A 61 14.34 -1.96 13.18
C ALA A 61 15.75 -1.54 13.62
N ASP A 62 16.39 -0.64 12.86
CA ASP A 62 17.73 -0.10 13.17
C ASP A 62 17.73 0.76 14.44
N MET A 63 16.60 1.39 14.79
CA MET A 63 16.43 2.13 16.04
C MET A 63 16.18 1.22 17.26
N VAL A 64 15.38 0.17 17.09
CA VAL A 64 15.02 -0.75 18.18
C VAL A 64 16.21 -1.62 18.60
N TYR A 65 16.99 -2.12 17.63
CA TYR A 65 18.09 -3.04 17.88
C TYR A 65 19.14 -2.56 18.91
N PRO A 66 19.70 -1.33 18.84
CA PRO A 66 20.66 -0.86 19.84
C PRO A 66 20.04 -0.74 21.25
N ILE A 67 18.75 -0.43 21.36
CA ILE A 67 18.04 -0.38 22.65
C ILE A 67 17.86 -1.80 23.20
N ALA A 68 17.58 -2.78 22.33
CA ALA A 68 17.48 -4.18 22.72
C ALA A 68 18.84 -4.75 23.21
N ILE A 69 19.95 -4.40 22.55
CA ILE A 69 21.30 -4.75 23.02
C ILE A 69 21.58 -4.15 24.40
N GLN A 70 21.21 -2.88 24.60
CA GLN A 70 21.40 -2.22 25.90
C GLN A 70 20.66 -2.95 27.04
N GLN A 71 19.53 -3.60 26.74
CA GLN A 71 18.75 -4.40 27.68
C GLN A 71 19.14 -5.89 27.71
N GLY A 72 20.12 -6.32 26.90
CA GLY A 72 20.57 -7.72 26.85
C GLY A 72 19.58 -8.68 26.18
N LEU A 73 18.71 -8.18 25.30
CA LEU A 73 17.64 -8.94 24.64
C LEU A 73 18.06 -9.51 23.28
N GLU A 74 19.24 -9.16 22.77
CA GLU A 74 19.68 -9.44 21.39
C GLU A 74 19.91 -10.93 21.07
N LYS A 75 19.97 -11.78 22.10
CA LYS A 75 20.16 -13.24 21.95
C LYS A 75 18.90 -14.06 22.21
N LEU A 76 17.83 -13.42 22.65
CA LEU A 76 16.59 -14.10 23.03
C LEU A 76 15.73 -14.33 21.78
N SER A 77 15.26 -15.55 21.58
CA SER A 77 14.36 -15.88 20.46
C SER A 77 13.00 -15.21 20.56
N ALA A 78 12.59 -14.80 21.76
CA ALA A 78 11.40 -14.01 22.01
C ALA A 78 11.65 -13.11 23.23
N ALA A 79 11.40 -11.82 23.07
CA ALA A 79 11.51 -10.82 24.12
C ALA A 79 10.46 -9.73 23.93
N LYS A 80 10.34 -8.84 24.92
CA LYS A 80 9.52 -7.63 24.82
C LYS A 80 10.35 -6.44 25.29
N ILE A 81 10.21 -5.32 24.59
CA ILE A 81 10.78 -4.04 24.99
C ILE A 81 9.66 -3.02 25.14
N THR A 82 9.73 -2.19 26.18
CA THR A 82 8.78 -1.10 26.36
C THR A 82 9.36 0.19 25.79
N ILE A 83 8.69 0.76 24.79
CA ILE A 83 9.02 2.04 24.17
C ILE A 83 7.80 2.93 24.32
N GLU A 84 7.95 4.06 25.03
CA GLU A 84 6.86 5.05 25.24
C GLU A 84 5.56 4.49 25.86
N GLY A 85 5.66 3.35 26.56
CA GLY A 85 4.51 2.68 27.19
C GLY A 85 3.93 1.52 26.37
N ASP A 86 4.36 1.38 25.11
CA ASP A 86 3.99 0.26 24.25
C ASP A 86 4.97 -0.90 24.38
N ASN A 87 4.43 -2.11 24.49
CA ASN A 87 5.24 -3.32 24.58
C ASN A 87 5.44 -3.92 23.18
N ILE A 88 6.62 -3.69 22.63
CA ILE A 88 7.03 -4.17 21.32
C ILE A 88 7.61 -5.59 21.47
N GLU A 89 7.03 -6.55 20.74
CA GLU A 89 7.55 -7.90 20.64
C GLU A 89 8.81 -7.94 19.78
N LEU A 90 9.85 -8.61 20.28
CA LEU A 90 11.15 -8.74 19.64
C LEU A 90 11.54 -10.20 19.46
N ALA A 91 12.36 -10.44 18.43
CA ALA A 91 13.12 -11.66 18.23
C ALA A 91 14.57 -11.31 17.92
N TYR A 92 15.50 -11.86 18.71
CA TYR A 92 16.94 -11.60 18.62
C TYR A 92 17.29 -10.10 18.57
N GLY A 93 16.57 -9.31 19.36
CA GLY A 93 16.74 -7.85 19.46
C GLY A 93 16.11 -7.02 18.35
N TYR A 94 15.51 -7.64 17.33
CA TYR A 94 14.78 -6.95 16.26
C TYR A 94 13.27 -7.09 16.45
N PRO A 95 12.44 -6.23 15.84
CA PRO A 95 10.98 -6.38 15.87
C PRO A 95 10.54 -7.78 15.41
N ALA A 96 9.62 -8.42 16.14
CA ALA A 96 9.07 -9.70 15.72
C ALA A 96 8.21 -9.56 14.45
N ALA A 97 8.01 -10.66 13.72
CA ALA A 97 7.12 -10.75 12.56
C ALA A 97 5.62 -10.72 12.96
N ASP A 98 5.24 -9.78 13.83
CA ASP A 98 3.87 -9.57 14.32
C ASP A 98 3.37 -8.18 13.94
N SER A 99 2.18 -8.13 13.34
CA SER A 99 1.58 -6.87 12.93
C SER A 99 1.07 -6.05 14.12
N ALA A 100 0.40 -6.66 15.09
CA ALA A 100 -0.31 -5.95 16.15
C ALA A 100 0.62 -5.55 17.31
N ASN A 101 1.56 -6.43 17.66
CA ASN A 101 2.44 -6.29 18.81
C ASN A 101 3.84 -5.78 18.46
N ALA A 102 4.16 -5.58 17.19
CA ALA A 102 5.44 -5.00 16.77
C ALA A 102 5.25 -3.91 15.72
N TRP A 103 4.86 -4.26 14.49
CA TRP A 103 4.90 -3.30 13.39
C TRP A 103 3.88 -2.17 13.50
N SER A 104 2.63 -2.42 13.87
CA SER A 104 1.62 -1.34 14.01
C SER A 104 2.01 -0.31 15.06
N LEU A 105 2.72 -0.74 16.11
CA LEU A 105 3.19 0.12 17.18
C LEU A 105 4.44 0.93 16.76
N LEU A 106 5.36 0.30 16.01
CA LEU A 106 6.63 0.95 15.63
C LEU A 106 6.53 1.97 14.49
N ILE A 107 5.60 1.75 13.55
CA ILE A 107 5.44 2.64 12.38
C ILE A 107 4.08 3.35 12.37
N GLU A 108 3.37 3.32 13.50
CA GLU A 108 2.10 4.04 13.75
C GLU A 108 1.10 3.91 12.60
N SER A 109 1.01 2.72 12.02
CA SER A 109 0.19 2.44 10.84
C SER A 109 -0.77 1.30 11.16
N THR A 110 -2.02 1.47 10.74
CA THR A 110 -3.05 0.44 10.86
C THR A 110 -2.90 -0.57 9.73
N PHE A 111 -2.55 -1.81 10.08
CA PHE A 111 -2.51 -2.93 9.15
C PHE A 111 -3.71 -3.84 9.36
N ALA A 112 -4.46 -4.14 8.30
CA ALA A 112 -5.51 -5.15 8.35
C ALA A 112 -4.97 -6.49 7.86
N ASP A 113 -5.50 -7.60 8.37
CA ASP A 113 -5.17 -8.90 7.79
C ASP A 113 -5.66 -8.94 6.32
N SER A 114 -4.83 -9.51 5.47
CA SER A 114 -4.92 -9.70 4.02
C SER A 114 -6.17 -10.38 3.47
N ILE A 115 -7.13 -10.73 4.32
CA ILE A 115 -8.46 -11.12 3.91
C ILE A 115 -9.12 -9.88 3.33
N PHE A 116 -8.97 -9.66 2.02
CA PHE A 116 -9.58 -8.53 1.32
C PHE A 116 -11.08 -8.55 1.57
N ASN A 117 -11.56 -7.59 2.36
CA ASN A 117 -12.97 -7.40 2.64
C ASN A 117 -13.43 -6.15 1.90
N ALA A 118 -14.25 -6.32 0.86
CA ALA A 118 -14.77 -5.22 0.08
C ALA A 118 -15.59 -4.21 0.92
N ASN A 119 -16.13 -4.65 2.07
CA ASN A 119 -16.91 -3.83 2.97
C ASN A 119 -16.06 -3.14 4.06
N ASP A 120 -14.79 -3.53 4.22
CA ASP A 120 -13.87 -2.95 5.18
C ASP A 120 -12.47 -2.78 4.56
N PRO A 121 -12.29 -1.78 3.67
CA PRO A 121 -11.06 -1.62 2.93
C PRO A 121 -9.97 -0.93 3.76
N ALA A 122 -8.87 -1.63 4.01
CA ALA A 122 -7.67 -1.04 4.61
C ALA A 122 -6.69 -0.49 3.56
N GLU A 123 -5.91 0.51 3.94
CA GLU A 123 -4.83 1.07 3.10
C GLU A 123 -3.64 0.12 2.98
N TRP A 124 -3.28 -0.52 4.11
CA TRP A 124 -2.25 -1.56 4.18
C TRP A 124 -2.85 -2.87 4.68
N TYR A 125 -2.48 -3.94 3.98
CA TYR A 125 -2.79 -5.30 4.37
C TYR A 125 -1.52 -6.03 4.78
N PHE A 126 -1.61 -6.93 5.75
CA PHE A 126 -0.54 -7.85 6.10
C PHE A 126 -1.01 -9.30 6.00
N HIS A 127 -0.10 -10.25 5.81
CA HIS A 127 -0.42 -11.66 5.94
C HIS A 127 0.70 -12.37 6.68
N ASN A 128 0.29 -13.17 7.67
CA ASN A 128 1.09 -14.20 8.29
C ASN A 128 0.11 -15.29 8.73
N THR A 129 0.35 -16.56 8.39
CA THR A 129 -0.55 -17.68 8.70
C THR A 129 -0.72 -17.89 10.22
N SER A 130 0.23 -17.46 11.03
CA SER A 130 0.13 -17.45 12.50
C SER A 130 1.24 -16.61 13.13
N LYS A 131 1.04 -16.09 14.36
CA LYS A 131 2.04 -15.29 15.10
C LYS A 131 3.39 -16.00 15.35
N GLU A 132 3.46 -17.32 15.20
CA GLU A 132 4.66 -18.11 15.45
C GLU A 132 5.57 -18.27 14.22
N ILE A 133 5.14 -17.77 13.06
CA ILE A 133 5.90 -17.89 11.83
C ILE A 133 6.84 -16.68 11.71
N PRO A 134 8.14 -16.90 11.40
CA PRO A 134 9.18 -15.87 11.44
C PRO A 134 9.17 -14.97 10.19
N TRP A 135 8.02 -14.76 9.56
CA TRP A 135 7.88 -13.84 8.43
C TRP A 135 6.50 -13.20 8.40
N ILE A 136 6.45 -11.97 7.87
CA ILE A 136 5.22 -11.23 7.64
C ILE A 136 5.34 -10.49 6.31
N ARG A 137 4.29 -10.51 5.49
CA ARG A 137 4.26 -9.74 4.24
C ARG A 137 3.27 -8.60 4.32
N PHE A 138 3.60 -7.48 3.71
CA PHE A 138 2.78 -6.28 3.61
C PHE A 138 2.43 -5.98 2.17
N MET A 139 1.18 -5.58 1.94
CA MET A 139 0.60 -5.34 0.62
C MET A 139 -0.22 -4.05 0.66
N THR A 140 -0.26 -3.34 -0.46
CA THR A 140 -1.17 -2.20 -0.59
C THR A 140 -2.61 -2.68 -0.75
N LYS A 141 -3.57 -1.78 -0.50
CA LYS A 141 -5.01 -1.95 -0.75
C LYS A 141 -5.37 -2.54 -2.12
N SER A 142 -4.51 -2.27 -3.09
CA SER A 142 -4.79 -2.49 -4.51
C SER A 142 -4.50 -3.91 -4.99
N LYS A 143 -4.03 -4.81 -4.11
CA LYS A 143 -3.95 -6.24 -4.39
C LYS A 143 -5.35 -6.81 -4.57
N LYS A 144 -5.75 -7.03 -5.82
CA LYS A 144 -7.10 -7.48 -6.20
C LYS A 144 -7.21 -9.01 -6.20
N LYS A 145 -6.08 -9.73 -6.24
CA LYS A 145 -6.05 -11.20 -6.36
C LYS A 145 -4.95 -11.82 -5.49
N SER A 146 -5.22 -13.00 -4.93
CA SER A 146 -4.23 -13.76 -4.15
C SER A 146 -2.97 -14.15 -4.94
N SER A 147 -3.07 -14.20 -6.27
CA SER A 147 -2.00 -14.55 -7.21
C SER A 147 -1.07 -13.38 -7.58
N GLU A 148 -1.32 -12.16 -7.09
CA GLU A 148 -0.46 -11.01 -7.34
C GLU A 148 0.72 -11.00 -6.33
N ASP A 149 1.93 -11.06 -6.87
CA ASP A 149 3.20 -11.05 -6.13
C ASP A 149 3.73 -9.61 -5.96
N CYS A 150 2.86 -8.72 -5.48
CA CYS A 150 3.16 -7.31 -5.18
C CYS A 150 3.14 -7.09 -3.67
N PHE A 151 4.28 -7.32 -2.99
CA PHE A 151 4.38 -7.24 -1.54
C PHE A 151 5.80 -6.98 -1.04
N LEU A 152 5.89 -6.47 0.18
CA LEU A 152 7.10 -6.39 0.97
C LEU A 152 7.11 -7.56 1.97
N LEU A 153 8.10 -8.43 1.91
CA LEU A 153 8.32 -9.52 2.87
C LEU A 153 9.33 -9.07 3.91
N TYR A 154 8.98 -9.20 5.18
CA TYR A 154 9.90 -9.14 6.31
C TYR A 154 10.16 -10.55 6.81
N ASN A 155 11.43 -10.95 6.82
CA ASN A 155 11.87 -12.15 7.52
C ASN A 155 12.49 -11.71 8.85
N GLU A 156 11.99 -12.29 9.93
CA GLU A 156 12.47 -12.05 11.29
C GLU A 156 13.94 -12.46 11.45
N ALA A 157 14.60 -11.84 12.42
CA ALA A 157 15.95 -12.23 12.81
C ALA A 157 15.98 -13.68 13.33
N THR A 158 17.13 -14.33 13.19
CA THR A 158 17.40 -15.64 13.78
C THR A 158 18.59 -15.55 14.73
N SER A 159 18.91 -16.64 15.43
CA SER A 159 20.09 -16.72 16.30
C SER A 159 21.42 -16.44 15.58
N SER A 160 21.44 -16.49 14.25
CA SER A 160 22.63 -16.36 13.42
C SER A 160 22.53 -15.30 12.32
N SER A 161 21.36 -14.69 12.11
CA SER A 161 21.14 -13.75 11.02
C SER A 161 20.29 -12.56 11.45
N ALA A 162 20.68 -11.37 11.01
CA ALA A 162 19.84 -10.18 11.04
C ALA A 162 18.57 -10.39 10.20
N PRO A 163 17.49 -9.60 10.42
CA PRO A 163 16.28 -9.72 9.63
C PRO A 163 16.51 -9.25 8.18
N SER A 164 15.62 -9.65 7.26
CA SER A 164 15.65 -9.21 5.86
C SER A 164 14.35 -8.55 5.43
N PHE A 165 14.47 -7.57 4.52
CA PHE A 165 13.36 -6.91 3.85
C PHE A 165 13.45 -7.15 2.34
N GLU A 166 12.49 -7.86 1.79
CA GLU A 166 12.49 -8.30 0.40
C GLU A 166 11.26 -7.76 -0.32
N LEU A 167 11.47 -6.97 -1.37
CA LEU A 167 10.40 -6.42 -2.17
C LEU A 167 10.15 -7.31 -3.39
N THR A 168 8.94 -7.83 -3.52
CA THR A 168 8.48 -8.55 -4.72
C THR A 168 7.51 -7.64 -5.48
N THR A 169 7.82 -7.37 -6.74
CA THR A 169 7.07 -6.39 -7.57
C THR A 169 6.32 -7.03 -8.73
N ASN A 170 6.31 -8.35 -8.82
CA ASN A 170 5.69 -9.06 -9.93
C ASN A 170 4.16 -8.96 -9.83
N GLY A 171 3.53 -8.30 -10.80
CA GLY A 171 2.08 -8.07 -10.74
C GLY A 171 1.66 -6.91 -9.84
N CYS A 172 2.58 -6.01 -9.51
CA CYS A 172 2.22 -4.62 -9.26
C CYS A 172 1.73 -4.00 -10.58
#